data_AF-A0A351TSQ7-F1
#
_entry.id   AF-A0A351TSQ7-F1
#
_cell.length_a   1.000
_cell.length_b   1.000
_cell.length_c   1.000
_cell.angle_alpha   90.00
_cell.angle_beta   90.00
_cell.angle_gamma   90.00
#
_symmetry.space_group_name_H-M   'P 1'
#
loop_
_entity.id
_entity.type
_entity.pdbx_description
1 polymer ?
#
loop_
_entity_poly.entity_id
_entity_poly.type
_entity_poly.pdbx_seq_one_letter_code
_entity_poly.pdbx_strand_id
1 'polypeptide(L)'
;MKSKNAYQIPDSYYNFFGIYVSGSNNPDDKVLFPESTGKFISKSDRIDTLVRESRYKSYFPVMKRTNLLSLNFPSMPLDSLQKIEYVKNVIRSSIKKSLMSLSHDRKIEANCLQYITDIFYLYRDSVSIKVLKHTDNIFAGLACEVFKCSEVISITFLKLDNLTVYAYPFNSRKIKYGYYHFRSNRSVEAHIIDLPELLSDVSVANSLFELLTGNSIPLVQDIFERCIANIKKYSDKSSDDEKILEFICSRAVLPYDRFFHFYHMQKSPVPYAGMTSRLSSGLYDLFCRLLDIFQDLSYENSYREQLTRNVATAYMTKKNIPETVLNAMKNTGFLHYFKYVEFDEDVDLLSVNAIEKEFIAMNKAYFSGSVFPDVKIRFRKLGKHRASGLYYPFLNTLCVDIRSPSSFIHEYFHMIDNQLGDLSLDLDFQDIVEEYKKAFLEALNKEDQSVKEKMHGKSKYNISYFFRRAEIFARCGEIYLVRILGVESSLLEPDLGYAYPESEVLDSIIQNYYQVLLKEKLACSVFAKAC
;
A
#
# COMPACT_ATOMS: atom_id res chain seq x y z
N MET A 1 38.25 35.38 29.25
CA MET A 1 36.87 35.87 29.43
C MET A 1 36.31 36.33 28.09
N LYS A 2 35.37 35.58 27.52
CA LYS A 2 34.50 36.03 26.41
C LYS A 2 33.09 35.54 26.73
N SER A 3 32.15 36.45 26.94
CA SER A 3 30.76 36.15 27.26
C SER A 3 30.06 35.55 26.03
N LYS A 4 29.41 34.40 26.20
CA LYS A 4 28.45 33.88 25.22
C LYS A 4 27.11 34.58 25.47
N ASN A 5 26.78 35.57 24.65
CA ASN A 5 25.41 36.09 24.60
C ASN A 5 24.54 35.05 23.90
N ALA A 6 23.64 34.40 24.66
CA ALA A 6 22.55 33.63 24.10
C ALA A 6 21.53 34.61 23.52
N TYR A 7 21.31 34.56 22.21
CA TYR A 7 20.21 35.29 21.57
C TYR A 7 18.89 34.58 21.92
N GLN A 8 18.00 35.28 22.63
CA GLN A 8 16.60 34.87 22.74
C GLN A 8 15.93 35.07 21.39
N ILE A 9 15.46 33.98 20.79
CA ILE A 9 14.65 34.01 19.58
C ILE A 9 13.22 34.45 19.99
N PRO A 10 12.65 35.50 19.39
CA PRO A 10 11.31 35.96 19.75
C PRO A 10 10.24 34.89 19.49
N ASP A 11 9.22 34.81 20.35
CA ASP A 11 8.15 33.81 20.27
C ASP A 11 7.38 33.82 18.93
N SER A 12 7.39 34.96 18.22
CA SER A 12 6.84 35.10 16.88
C SER A 12 7.47 34.16 15.84
N TYR A 13 8.71 33.72 16.06
CA TYR A 13 9.38 32.75 15.19
C TYR A 13 8.85 31.33 15.35
N TYR A 14 8.37 30.95 16.55
CA TYR A 14 7.77 29.62 16.79
C TYR A 14 6.35 29.52 16.21
N ASN A 15 5.61 30.64 16.22
CA ASN A 15 4.29 30.74 15.57
C ASN A 15 4.36 30.53 14.04
N PHE A 16 5.47 30.91 13.40
CA PHE A 16 5.69 30.66 11.98
C PHE A 16 5.81 29.16 11.63
N PHE A 17 6.17 28.31 12.61
CA PHE A 17 6.30 26.86 12.46
C PHE A 17 5.14 26.06 13.10
N GLY A 18 4.10 26.74 13.59
CA GLY A 18 2.91 26.08 14.16
C GLY A 18 3.13 25.42 15.53
N ILE A 19 4.17 25.84 16.27
CA ILE A 19 4.42 25.38 17.65
C ILE A 19 3.88 26.45 18.61
N TYR A 20 2.79 26.14 19.32
CA TYR A 20 2.23 27.03 20.33
C TYR A 20 2.87 26.76 21.69
N VAL A 21 3.59 27.75 22.22
CA VAL A 21 4.10 27.72 23.60
C VAL A 21 3.00 28.23 24.52
N SER A 22 2.47 27.36 25.39
CA SER A 22 1.47 27.75 26.38
C SER A 22 2.10 28.70 27.42
N GLY A 23 1.68 29.97 27.46
CA GLY A 23 2.08 30.86 28.57
C GLY A 23 2.07 32.38 28.39
N SER A 24 1.65 32.95 27.26
CA SER A 24 1.54 34.42 27.14
C SER A 24 0.09 34.89 27.30
N ASN A 25 -0.23 35.44 28.47
CA ASN A 25 -1.48 36.17 28.69
C ASN A 25 -1.40 37.53 27.97
N ASN A 26 -1.82 37.59 26.71
CA ASN A 26 -2.02 38.86 26.00
C ASN A 26 -3.52 39.25 26.05
N PRO A 27 -3.88 40.47 26.48
CA PRO A 27 -5.29 40.86 26.69
C PRO A 27 -6.14 40.94 25.41
N ASP A 28 -5.53 40.95 24.23
CA ASP A 28 -6.21 41.16 22.94
C ASP A 28 -6.87 39.89 22.35
N ASP A 29 -6.58 38.69 22.89
CA ASP A 29 -7.17 37.44 22.41
C ASP A 29 -8.64 37.25 22.82
N LYS A 30 -9.19 38.14 23.67
CA LYS A 30 -10.57 38.07 24.17
C LYS A 30 -11.63 38.68 23.23
N VAL A 31 -11.24 39.33 22.13
CA VAL A 31 -12.21 40.03 21.25
C VAL A 31 -12.69 39.16 20.07
N LEU A 32 -12.02 38.03 19.78
CA LEU A 32 -12.34 37.19 18.60
C LEU A 32 -13.36 36.07 18.84
N PHE A 33 -13.75 35.79 20.09
CA PHE A 33 -14.72 34.73 20.41
C PHE A 33 -15.61 35.12 21.59
N PRO A 34 -16.90 35.46 21.38
CA PRO A 34 -17.84 35.64 22.48
C PRO A 34 -18.12 34.29 23.15
N GLU A 35 -18.23 34.34 24.47
CA GLU A 35 -18.32 33.22 25.42
C GLU A 35 -19.26 32.09 24.98
N SER A 36 -18.68 30.93 24.64
CA SER A 36 -19.42 29.67 24.69
C SER A 36 -19.53 29.23 26.14
N THR A 37 -20.75 29.30 26.66
CA THR A 37 -21.12 28.78 27.98
C THR A 37 -21.10 27.24 27.93
N GLY A 38 -19.97 26.65 28.29
CA GLY A 38 -19.82 25.21 28.46
C GLY A 38 -18.89 24.92 29.64
N LYS A 39 -19.39 24.17 30.63
CA LYS A 39 -18.63 23.72 31.81
C LYS A 39 -17.27 23.14 31.39
N PHE A 40 -16.20 23.70 31.94
CA PHE A 40 -14.86 23.14 31.78
C PHE A 40 -14.82 21.70 32.32
N ILE A 41 -14.53 20.79 31.41
CA ILE A 41 -14.25 19.39 31.66
C ILE A 41 -12.99 19.28 32.53
N SER A 42 -13.02 18.40 33.53
CA SER A 42 -11.94 18.25 34.52
C SER A 42 -10.71 17.55 33.92
N LYS A 43 -9.54 17.76 34.53
CA LYS A 43 -8.20 17.29 34.09
C LYS A 43 -8.05 15.76 33.86
N SER A 44 -9.08 14.96 34.09
CA SER A 44 -9.09 13.51 33.88
C SER A 44 -9.80 13.06 32.60
N ASP A 45 -10.50 13.92 31.89
CA ASP A 45 -11.14 13.56 30.63
C ASP A 45 -10.24 14.00 29.48
N ARG A 46 -9.57 13.02 28.85
CA ARG A 46 -8.85 13.25 27.59
C ARG A 46 -9.86 13.74 26.57
N ILE A 47 -9.72 14.99 26.16
CA ILE A 47 -10.23 15.44 24.88
C ILE A 47 -9.33 14.74 23.85
N ASP A 48 -9.83 13.64 23.27
CA ASP A 48 -9.26 13.11 22.04
C ASP A 48 -9.41 14.22 21.00
N THR A 49 -8.31 14.91 20.70
CA THR A 49 -8.24 15.78 19.53
C THR A 49 -8.62 14.94 18.31
N LEU A 50 -9.83 15.14 17.78
CA LEU A 50 -10.42 14.43 16.63
C LEU A 50 -9.73 14.76 15.29
N VAL A 51 -8.41 14.99 15.29
CA VAL A 51 -7.60 14.91 14.08
C VAL A 51 -7.29 13.43 13.89
N ARG A 52 -8.02 12.76 12.98
CA ARG A 52 -7.70 11.37 12.62
C ARG A 52 -6.29 11.36 12.03
N GLU A 53 -5.33 10.76 12.75
CA GLU A 53 -4.00 10.55 12.19
C GLU A 53 -4.12 9.74 10.89
N SER A 54 -3.37 10.14 9.86
CA SER A 54 -3.39 9.45 8.58
C SER A 54 -3.06 7.97 8.75
N ARG A 55 -3.96 7.10 8.28
CA ARG A 55 -3.80 5.65 8.31
C ARG A 55 -2.64 5.16 7.45
N TYR A 56 -2.25 5.91 6.42
CA TYR A 56 -1.03 5.61 5.67
C TYR A 56 0.22 5.63 6.58
N LYS A 57 0.29 6.53 7.55
CA LYS A 57 1.43 6.63 8.49
C LYS A 57 1.49 5.47 9.48
N SER A 58 0.35 4.88 9.82
CA SER A 58 0.29 3.74 10.74
C SER A 58 0.41 2.40 10.02
N TYR A 59 -0.20 2.25 8.84
CA TYR A 59 -0.22 0.97 8.11
C TYR A 59 1.10 0.67 7.40
N PHE A 60 1.71 1.66 6.73
CA PHE A 60 2.91 1.42 5.93
C PHE A 60 4.11 0.90 6.75
N PRO A 61 4.48 1.50 7.91
CA PRO A 61 5.61 1.00 8.70
C PRO A 61 5.41 -0.42 9.25
N VAL A 62 4.16 -0.81 9.49
CA VAL A 62 3.80 -2.15 9.96
C VAL A 62 4.03 -3.17 8.85
N MET A 63 3.44 -2.96 7.66
CA MET A 63 3.64 -3.89 6.52
C MET A 63 5.08 -3.92 6.02
N LYS A 64 5.80 -2.79 6.10
CA LYS A 64 7.21 -2.70 5.68
C LYS A 64 8.15 -3.61 6.46
N ARG A 65 7.77 -4.07 7.66
CA ARG A 65 8.57 -5.02 8.46
C ARG A 65 8.72 -6.39 7.78
N THR A 66 7.76 -6.77 6.94
CA THR A 66 7.82 -8.01 6.17
C THR A 66 8.74 -7.80 4.96
N ASN A 67 9.97 -8.28 5.07
CA ASN A 67 11.03 -8.02 4.09
C ASN A 67 10.66 -8.39 2.64
N LEU A 68 9.89 -9.47 2.44
CA LEU A 68 9.49 -9.92 1.11
C LEU A 68 8.60 -8.91 0.38
N LEU A 69 7.77 -8.15 1.10
CA LEU A 69 6.93 -7.11 0.50
C LEU A 69 7.78 -5.96 -0.07
N SER A 70 8.95 -5.70 0.53
CA SER A 70 9.87 -4.63 0.12
C SER A 70 10.79 -4.99 -1.05
N LEU A 71 10.65 -6.18 -1.65
CA LEU A 71 11.36 -6.53 -2.88
C LEU A 71 10.93 -5.63 -4.04
N ASN A 72 11.79 -5.47 -5.04
CA ASN A 72 11.50 -4.65 -6.21
C ASN A 72 10.69 -5.44 -7.26
N PHE A 73 9.46 -5.00 -7.53
CA PHE A 73 8.55 -5.59 -8.52
C PHE A 73 8.18 -4.58 -9.63
N PRO A 74 9.12 -4.22 -10.52
CA PRO A 74 8.95 -3.09 -11.44
C PRO A 74 7.99 -3.35 -12.62
N SER A 75 7.66 -4.61 -12.90
CA SER A 75 6.88 -4.99 -14.09
C SER A 75 5.86 -6.08 -13.72
N MET A 76 5.08 -5.81 -12.69
CA MET A 76 4.05 -6.73 -12.22
C MET A 76 3.01 -7.01 -13.32
N PRO A 77 2.82 -8.27 -13.74
CA PRO A 77 1.76 -8.61 -14.67
C PRO A 77 0.37 -8.31 -14.11
N LEU A 78 -0.58 -8.03 -15.00
CA LEU A 78 -1.98 -7.77 -14.65
C LEU A 78 -2.79 -9.06 -14.48
N ASP A 79 -2.48 -10.09 -15.28
CA ASP A 79 -3.11 -11.42 -15.16
C ASP A 79 -2.65 -12.12 -13.86
N SER A 80 -3.60 -12.65 -13.09
CA SER A 80 -3.33 -13.23 -11.78
C SER A 80 -2.39 -14.43 -11.81
N LEU A 81 -2.50 -15.32 -12.81
CA LEU A 81 -1.64 -16.49 -12.92
C LEU A 81 -0.21 -16.09 -13.31
N GLN A 82 -0.06 -15.20 -14.27
CA GLN A 82 1.24 -14.64 -14.65
C GLN A 82 1.87 -13.87 -13.49
N LYS A 83 1.06 -13.16 -12.70
CA LYS A 83 1.52 -12.43 -11.51
C LYS A 83 2.08 -13.35 -10.44
N ILE A 84 1.39 -14.45 -10.13
CA ILE A 84 1.87 -15.48 -9.20
C ILE A 84 3.24 -16.00 -9.63
N GLU A 85 3.37 -16.41 -10.89
CA GLU A 85 4.62 -16.94 -11.43
C GLU A 85 5.74 -15.88 -11.47
N TYR A 86 5.40 -14.62 -11.79
CA TYR A 86 6.35 -13.52 -11.73
C TYR A 86 6.88 -13.28 -10.30
N VAL A 87 5.99 -13.21 -9.31
CA VAL A 87 6.36 -12.99 -7.90
C VAL A 87 7.22 -14.13 -7.37
N LYS A 88 6.86 -15.40 -7.66
CA LYS A 88 7.70 -16.58 -7.38
C LYS A 88 9.13 -16.39 -7.93
N ASN A 89 9.23 -16.00 -9.21
CA ASN A 89 10.52 -15.83 -9.86
C ASN A 89 11.35 -14.67 -9.29
N VAL A 90 10.71 -13.56 -8.90
CA VAL A 90 11.38 -12.42 -8.26
C VAL A 90 11.95 -12.83 -6.90
N ILE A 91 11.15 -13.49 -6.05
CA ILE A 91 11.58 -13.96 -4.73
C ILE A 91 12.74 -14.95 -4.88
N ARG A 92 12.60 -15.96 -5.75
CA ARG A 92 13.64 -16.94 -6.01
C ARG A 92 14.93 -16.30 -6.53
N SER A 93 14.81 -15.30 -7.41
CA SER A 93 15.96 -14.56 -7.93
C SER A 93 16.63 -13.70 -6.86
N SER A 94 15.85 -13.10 -5.96
CA SER A 94 16.39 -12.35 -4.82
C SER A 94 17.17 -13.28 -3.90
N ILE A 95 16.64 -14.46 -3.56
CA ILE A 95 17.32 -15.46 -2.72
C ILE A 95 18.62 -15.92 -3.38
N LYS A 96 18.61 -16.23 -4.68
CA LYS A 96 19.82 -16.58 -5.43
C LYS A 96 20.87 -15.48 -5.37
N LYS A 97 20.47 -14.21 -5.57
CA LYS A 97 21.39 -13.06 -5.49
C LYS A 97 21.98 -12.90 -4.10
N SER A 98 21.16 -13.03 -3.05
CA SER A 98 21.61 -12.98 -1.65
C SER A 98 22.65 -14.07 -1.39
N LEU A 99 22.36 -15.33 -1.72
CA LEU A 99 23.30 -16.45 -1.57
C LEU A 99 24.60 -16.19 -2.33
N MET A 100 24.54 -15.78 -3.60
CA MET A 100 25.73 -15.46 -4.40
C MET A 100 26.54 -14.29 -3.84
N SER A 101 25.92 -13.31 -3.18
CA SER A 101 26.63 -12.19 -2.56
C SER A 101 27.34 -12.56 -1.27
N LEU A 102 26.92 -13.66 -0.63
CA LEU A 102 27.49 -14.16 0.63
C LEU A 102 28.71 -15.07 0.43
N SER A 103 29.07 -15.42 -0.81
CA SER A 103 30.31 -16.16 -1.12
C SER A 103 30.91 -15.75 -2.46
N HIS A 104 32.17 -15.30 -2.42
CA HIS A 104 32.89 -14.83 -3.62
C HIS A 104 33.53 -15.97 -4.41
N ASP A 105 33.93 -17.05 -3.74
CA ASP A 105 34.57 -18.23 -4.33
C ASP A 105 33.60 -19.41 -4.54
N ARG A 106 32.30 -19.18 -4.29
CA ARG A 106 31.22 -20.18 -4.36
C ARG A 106 31.43 -21.34 -3.40
N LYS A 107 32.07 -21.14 -2.26
CA LYS A 107 32.10 -22.09 -1.16
C LYS A 107 31.01 -21.80 -0.15
N ILE A 108 30.60 -22.81 0.61
CA ILE A 108 29.56 -22.66 1.62
C ILE A 108 30.21 -22.06 2.87
N GLU A 109 30.17 -20.72 2.94
CA GLU A 109 30.66 -19.96 4.09
C GLU A 109 29.65 -19.96 5.26
N ALA A 110 30.12 -19.62 6.47
CA ALA A 110 29.27 -19.53 7.66
C ALA A 110 28.08 -18.57 7.48
N ASN A 111 28.28 -17.47 6.75
CA ASN A 111 27.22 -16.51 6.45
C ASN A 111 26.13 -17.10 5.53
N CYS A 112 26.49 -18.01 4.61
CA CYS A 112 25.52 -18.71 3.78
C CYS A 112 24.65 -19.65 4.62
N LEU A 113 25.29 -20.40 5.53
CA LEU A 113 24.58 -21.29 6.45
C LEU A 113 23.64 -20.50 7.37
N GLN A 114 24.11 -19.35 7.90
CA GLN A 114 23.31 -18.47 8.75
C GLN A 114 22.10 -17.93 7.98
N TYR A 115 22.29 -17.41 6.77
CA TYR A 115 21.19 -16.91 5.93
C TYR A 115 20.09 -17.96 5.69
N ILE A 116 20.49 -19.20 5.40
CA ILE A 116 19.55 -20.31 5.20
C ILE A 116 18.84 -20.66 6.50
N THR A 117 19.57 -20.69 7.62
CA THR A 117 19.01 -20.96 8.96
C THR A 117 18.01 -19.88 9.37
N ASP A 118 18.28 -18.61 9.04
CA ASP A 118 17.39 -17.49 9.35
C ASP A 118 16.08 -17.55 8.56
N ILE A 119 16.07 -18.11 7.34
CA ILE A 119 14.81 -18.37 6.63
C ILE A 119 13.96 -19.42 7.35
N PHE A 120 14.59 -20.39 8.02
CA PHE A 120 13.89 -21.40 8.82
C PHE A 120 13.63 -20.98 10.27
N TYR A 121 13.61 -19.68 10.59
CA TYR A 121 13.51 -19.22 11.98
C TYR A 121 12.26 -19.71 12.73
N LEU A 122 11.12 -19.89 12.04
CA LEU A 122 9.89 -20.47 12.63
C LEU A 122 9.96 -21.99 12.85
N TYR A 123 11.02 -22.65 12.36
CA TYR A 123 11.17 -24.10 12.37
C TYR A 123 12.45 -24.57 13.09
N ARG A 124 13.10 -23.71 13.90
CA ARG A 124 14.40 -23.99 14.53
C ARG A 124 14.46 -25.30 15.33
N ASP A 125 13.36 -25.69 15.96
CA ASP A 125 13.29 -26.92 16.77
C ASP A 125 12.96 -28.18 15.93
N SER A 126 12.64 -28.01 14.64
CA SER A 126 12.18 -29.10 13.76
C SER A 126 13.07 -29.29 12.52
N VAL A 127 13.99 -28.37 12.26
CA VAL A 127 14.89 -28.41 11.10
C VAL A 127 16.35 -28.26 11.56
N SER A 128 17.19 -29.23 11.17
CA SER A 128 18.64 -29.17 11.39
C SER A 128 19.35 -28.91 10.07
N ILE A 129 20.17 -27.85 10.00
CA ILE A 129 20.90 -27.45 8.81
C ILE A 129 22.39 -27.54 9.06
N LYS A 130 23.11 -28.26 8.19
CA LYS A 130 24.55 -28.52 8.33
C LYS A 130 25.25 -28.44 6.98
N VAL A 131 26.53 -28.10 7.00
CA VAL A 131 27.43 -28.31 5.85
C VAL A 131 28.08 -29.67 6.00
N LEU A 132 28.02 -30.49 4.96
CA LEU A 132 28.65 -31.80 4.90
C LEU A 132 29.62 -31.87 3.74
N LYS A 133 30.79 -32.45 3.97
CA LYS A 133 31.78 -32.81 2.95
C LYS A 133 31.42 -34.15 2.31
N HIS A 134 31.93 -34.38 1.11
CA HIS A 134 31.76 -35.66 0.40
C HIS A 134 32.21 -36.90 1.20
N THR A 135 33.10 -36.73 2.18
CA THR A 135 33.60 -37.80 3.07
C THR A 135 32.74 -38.08 4.29
N ASP A 136 31.80 -37.19 4.64
CA ASP A 136 31.13 -37.25 5.94
C ASP A 136 30.11 -38.39 6.02
N ASN A 137 29.44 -38.70 4.90
CA ASN A 137 28.64 -39.91 4.74
C ASN A 137 28.36 -40.22 3.26
N ILE A 138 27.84 -41.42 2.98
CA ILE A 138 27.61 -41.91 1.61
C ILE A 138 26.58 -41.10 0.81
N PHE A 139 25.58 -40.52 1.47
CA PHE A 139 24.54 -39.70 0.83
C PHE A 139 25.07 -38.32 0.45
N ALA A 140 25.86 -37.71 1.34
CA ALA A 140 26.57 -36.46 1.06
C ALA A 140 27.59 -36.64 -0.08
N GLY A 141 28.31 -37.76 -0.09
CA GLY A 141 29.18 -38.15 -1.20
C GLY A 141 28.44 -38.20 -2.54
N LEU A 142 27.30 -38.89 -2.59
CA LEU A 142 26.45 -38.95 -3.78
C LEU A 142 25.94 -37.57 -4.22
N ALA A 143 25.48 -36.74 -3.29
CA ALA A 143 25.04 -35.38 -3.59
C ALA A 143 26.20 -34.52 -4.15
N CYS A 144 27.38 -34.59 -3.52
CA CYS A 144 28.59 -33.92 -3.99
C CYS A 144 28.98 -34.35 -5.42
N GLU A 145 28.86 -35.62 -5.77
CA GLU A 145 29.10 -36.12 -7.13
C GLU A 145 28.10 -35.53 -8.14
N VAL A 146 26.81 -35.49 -7.80
CA VAL A 146 25.77 -34.92 -8.68
C VAL A 146 26.02 -33.43 -8.92
N PHE A 147 26.34 -32.68 -7.88
CA PHE A 147 26.65 -31.25 -7.98
C PHE A 147 28.07 -30.97 -8.54
N LYS A 148 28.96 -31.97 -8.54
CA LYS A 148 30.43 -31.86 -8.72
C LYS A 148 31.05 -30.76 -7.86
N CYS A 149 30.89 -30.91 -6.54
CA CYS A 149 31.42 -30.02 -5.52
C CYS A 149 32.04 -30.84 -4.37
N SER A 150 32.77 -30.20 -3.46
CA SER A 150 33.40 -30.86 -2.30
C SER A 150 32.51 -30.93 -1.06
N GLU A 151 31.48 -30.09 -1.01
CA GLU A 151 30.61 -29.88 0.14
C GLU A 151 29.18 -29.51 -0.31
N VAL A 152 28.21 -29.92 0.49
CA VAL A 152 26.79 -29.68 0.27
C VAL A 152 26.12 -29.23 1.56
N ILE A 153 24.98 -28.57 1.42
CA ILE A 153 24.08 -28.29 2.54
C ILE A 153 23.15 -29.48 2.72
N SER A 154 23.08 -29.97 3.95
CA SER A 154 22.10 -30.94 4.41
C SER A 154 21.05 -30.24 5.26
N ILE A 155 19.78 -30.43 4.90
CA ILE A 155 18.62 -29.96 5.67
C ILE A 155 17.86 -31.20 6.13
N THR A 156 17.76 -31.41 7.43
CA THR A 156 17.09 -32.57 8.04
C THR A 156 15.82 -32.12 8.76
N PHE A 157 14.69 -32.70 8.40
CA PHE A 157 13.37 -32.43 8.97
C PHE A 157 13.01 -33.48 10.03
N LEU A 158 13.17 -33.11 11.30
CA LEU A 158 13.25 -34.06 12.42
C LEU A 158 11.96 -34.84 12.67
N LYS A 159 10.78 -34.24 12.45
CA LYS A 159 9.47 -34.89 12.70
C LYS A 159 8.83 -35.49 11.44
N LEU A 160 9.58 -35.57 10.33
CA LEU A 160 9.15 -36.21 9.08
C LEU A 160 10.12 -37.34 8.78
N ASP A 161 10.13 -38.34 9.67
CA ASP A 161 11.00 -39.52 9.61
C ASP A 161 12.48 -39.20 9.40
N ASN A 162 12.95 -38.08 9.97
CA ASN A 162 14.29 -37.53 9.75
C ASN A 162 14.64 -37.37 8.26
N LEU A 163 13.68 -36.97 7.43
CA LEU A 163 13.90 -36.71 6.01
C LEU A 163 15.06 -35.72 5.84
N THR A 164 16.11 -36.16 5.14
CA THR A 164 17.26 -35.33 4.81
C THR A 164 17.27 -35.02 3.32
N VAL A 165 17.33 -33.73 3.00
CA VAL A 165 17.54 -33.23 1.63
C VAL A 165 18.90 -32.57 1.50
N TYR A 166 19.45 -32.63 0.29
CA TYR A 166 20.77 -32.13 -0.05
C TYR A 166 20.68 -31.06 -1.12
N ALA A 167 21.44 -29.98 -0.95
CA ALA A 167 21.49 -28.90 -1.91
C ALA A 167 22.86 -28.26 -1.99
N TYR A 168 23.11 -27.60 -3.13
CA TYR A 168 24.28 -26.76 -3.33
C TYR A 168 23.83 -25.36 -3.79
N PRO A 169 24.02 -24.31 -2.97
CA PRO A 169 23.51 -22.95 -3.25
C PRO A 169 24.02 -22.34 -4.56
N PHE A 170 25.21 -22.73 -5.00
CA PHE A 170 25.92 -22.11 -6.11
C PHE A 170 25.91 -22.94 -7.39
N ASN A 171 24.99 -23.90 -7.48
CA ASN A 171 24.91 -24.76 -8.65
C ASN A 171 24.51 -23.93 -9.88
N SER A 172 25.38 -23.89 -10.90
CA SER A 172 25.10 -23.25 -12.17
C SER A 172 24.68 -24.24 -13.27
N ARG A 173 24.58 -25.54 -12.96
CA ARG A 173 24.28 -26.58 -13.94
C ARG A 173 22.81 -26.97 -13.92
N LYS A 174 22.30 -27.33 -15.10
CA LYS A 174 21.01 -28.01 -15.23
C LYS A 174 21.13 -29.42 -14.68
N ILE A 175 20.66 -29.61 -13.46
CA ILE A 175 20.47 -30.92 -12.85
C ILE A 175 18.98 -31.22 -12.78
N LYS A 176 18.63 -32.50 -12.78
CA LYS A 176 17.28 -32.92 -12.42
C LYS A 176 17.23 -32.98 -10.89
N TYR A 177 16.19 -32.44 -10.27
CA TYR A 177 16.01 -32.60 -8.84
C TYR A 177 15.27 -33.92 -8.55
N GLY A 178 15.35 -34.39 -7.31
CA GLY A 178 14.73 -35.64 -6.87
C GLY A 178 15.73 -36.62 -6.27
N TYR A 179 15.35 -37.90 -6.29
CA TYR A 179 16.11 -38.98 -5.68
C TYR A 179 17.19 -39.51 -6.62
N TYR A 180 18.41 -39.58 -6.10
CA TYR A 180 19.57 -40.14 -6.77
C TYR A 180 20.04 -41.37 -6.00
N HIS A 181 20.51 -42.38 -6.73
CA HIS A 181 21.13 -43.57 -6.16
C HIS A 181 22.34 -44.00 -6.97
N PHE A 182 23.25 -44.76 -6.35
CA PHE A 182 24.34 -45.38 -7.10
C PHE A 182 23.80 -46.49 -8.01
N ARG A 183 24.43 -46.70 -9.17
CA ARG A 183 24.11 -47.85 -10.04
C ARG A 183 24.42 -49.18 -9.35
N SER A 184 25.48 -49.20 -8.56
CA SER A 184 25.95 -50.37 -7.81
C SER A 184 25.13 -50.65 -6.55
N ASN A 185 24.44 -49.65 -6.00
CA ASN A 185 23.60 -49.83 -4.81
C ASN A 185 22.39 -48.89 -4.83
N ARG A 186 21.20 -49.48 -5.05
CA ARG A 186 19.91 -48.77 -5.03
C ARG A 186 19.38 -48.49 -3.62
N SER A 187 19.99 -49.05 -2.57
CA SER A 187 19.58 -48.77 -1.19
C SER A 187 20.10 -47.43 -0.66
N VAL A 188 21.03 -46.78 -1.39
CA VAL A 188 21.57 -45.46 -1.04
C VAL A 188 20.83 -44.43 -1.88
N GLU A 189 19.89 -43.72 -1.28
CA GLU A 189 19.10 -42.68 -1.94
C GLU A 189 19.38 -41.31 -1.31
N ALA A 190 19.89 -40.37 -2.11
CA ALA A 190 20.05 -38.97 -1.73
C ALA A 190 18.98 -38.11 -2.42
N HIS A 191 18.18 -37.37 -1.65
CA HIS A 191 17.18 -36.46 -2.18
C HIS A 191 17.81 -35.08 -2.45
N ILE A 192 17.98 -34.75 -3.72
CA ILE A 192 18.63 -33.53 -4.19
C ILE A 192 17.57 -32.50 -4.60
N ILE A 193 17.66 -31.27 -4.10
CA ILE A 193 16.59 -30.26 -4.24
C ILE A 193 17.07 -28.93 -4.83
N ASP A 194 16.12 -28.15 -5.35
CA ASP A 194 16.33 -26.74 -5.71
C ASP A 194 16.20 -25.88 -4.45
N LEU A 195 17.34 -25.59 -3.81
CA LEU A 195 17.35 -24.83 -2.57
C LEU A 195 16.66 -23.45 -2.70
N PRO A 196 16.93 -22.63 -3.72
CA PRO A 196 16.22 -21.37 -3.89
C PRO A 196 14.70 -21.50 -3.99
N GLU A 197 14.19 -22.58 -4.58
CA GLU A 197 12.76 -22.85 -4.67
C GLU A 197 12.16 -23.15 -3.28
N LEU A 198 12.74 -24.09 -2.54
CA LEU A 198 12.32 -24.40 -1.17
C LEU A 198 12.36 -23.16 -0.26
N LEU A 199 13.44 -22.38 -0.33
CA LEU A 199 13.59 -21.16 0.47
C LEU A 199 12.57 -20.08 0.08
N SER A 200 12.13 -20.02 -1.19
CA SER A 200 11.09 -19.10 -1.62
C SER A 200 9.75 -19.45 -0.97
N ASP A 201 9.39 -20.74 -1.02
CA ASP A 201 8.15 -21.25 -0.44
C ASP A 201 8.10 -21.04 1.08
N VAL A 202 9.19 -21.36 1.79
CA VAL A 202 9.31 -21.10 3.22
C VAL A 202 9.20 -19.60 3.53
N SER A 203 9.87 -18.76 2.75
CA SER A 203 9.85 -17.31 2.96
C SER A 203 8.46 -16.70 2.77
N VAL A 204 7.69 -17.17 1.78
CA VAL A 204 6.30 -16.74 1.57
C VAL A 204 5.40 -17.21 2.70
N ALA A 205 5.51 -18.48 3.12
CA ALA A 205 4.74 -18.99 4.24
C ALA A 205 5.00 -18.22 5.53
N ASN A 206 6.28 -17.92 5.85
CA ASN A 206 6.66 -17.11 7.00
C ASN A 206 6.09 -15.69 6.89
N SER A 207 6.19 -15.06 5.72
CA SER A 207 5.66 -13.72 5.49
C SER A 207 4.14 -13.68 5.68
N LEU A 208 3.41 -14.66 5.16
CA LEU A 208 1.97 -14.78 5.36
C LEU A 208 1.62 -14.97 6.84
N PHE A 209 2.38 -15.81 7.55
CA PHE A 209 2.18 -16.03 8.99
C PHE A 209 2.41 -14.75 9.81
N GLU A 210 3.49 -14.01 9.53
CA GLU A 210 3.78 -12.71 10.15
C GLU A 210 2.65 -11.69 9.89
N LEU A 211 2.16 -11.61 8.64
CA LEU A 211 1.08 -10.69 8.28
C LEU A 211 -0.26 -11.09 8.91
N LEU A 212 -0.54 -12.40 9.01
CA LEU A 212 -1.75 -12.95 9.61
C LEU A 212 -1.80 -12.71 11.13
N THR A 213 -0.66 -12.87 11.82
CA THR A 213 -0.58 -12.81 13.28
C THR A 213 -0.19 -11.43 13.82
N GLY A 214 0.60 -10.67 13.06
CA GLY A 214 1.24 -9.44 13.52
C GLY A 214 0.50 -8.14 13.19
N ASN A 215 -0.46 -8.16 12.26
CA ASN A 215 -1.04 -6.92 11.74
C ASN A 215 -2.48 -6.68 12.19
N SER A 216 -2.70 -5.58 12.91
CA SER A 216 -4.01 -5.00 13.21
C SER A 216 -4.58 -4.16 12.06
N ILE A 217 -4.10 -4.37 10.82
CA ILE A 217 -4.53 -3.60 9.65
C ILE A 217 -5.81 -4.25 9.10
N PRO A 218 -6.96 -3.55 9.10
CA PRO A 218 -8.24 -4.10 8.62
C PRO A 218 -8.14 -4.65 7.20
N LEU A 219 -7.53 -3.91 6.26
CA LEU A 219 -7.36 -4.34 4.87
C LEU A 219 -6.61 -5.68 4.74
N VAL A 220 -5.62 -5.92 5.60
CA VAL A 220 -4.87 -7.19 5.60
C VAL A 220 -5.76 -8.32 6.10
N GLN A 221 -6.53 -8.09 7.17
CA GLN A 221 -7.45 -9.09 7.72
C GLN A 221 -8.57 -9.44 6.73
N ASP A 222 -9.13 -8.44 6.05
CA ASP A 222 -10.17 -8.63 5.03
C ASP A 222 -9.69 -9.53 3.87
N ILE A 223 -8.43 -9.43 3.44
CA ILE A 223 -7.87 -10.36 2.44
C ILE A 223 -7.91 -11.82 2.93
N PHE A 224 -7.56 -12.08 4.18
CA PHE A 224 -7.64 -13.43 4.76
C PHE A 224 -9.08 -13.90 4.93
N GLU A 225 -9.98 -13.03 5.37
CA GLU A 225 -11.41 -13.33 5.56
C GLU A 225 -12.11 -13.63 4.22
N ARG A 226 -11.82 -12.85 3.18
CA ARG A 226 -12.28 -13.11 1.80
C ARG A 226 -11.73 -14.42 1.26
N CYS A 227 -10.47 -14.75 1.55
CA CYS A 227 -9.90 -16.05 1.19
C CYS A 227 -10.68 -17.20 1.84
N ILE A 228 -10.97 -17.10 3.15
CA ILE A 228 -11.79 -18.09 3.87
C ILE A 228 -13.18 -18.20 3.25
N ALA A 229 -13.86 -17.08 3.01
CA ALA A 229 -15.20 -17.04 2.44
C ALA A 229 -15.24 -17.68 1.04
N ASN A 230 -14.26 -17.35 0.19
CA ASN A 230 -14.15 -17.89 -1.16
C ASN A 230 -13.93 -19.41 -1.16
N ILE A 231 -13.07 -19.93 -0.28
CA ILE A 231 -12.87 -21.38 -0.16
C ILE A 231 -14.13 -22.06 0.40
N LYS A 232 -14.80 -21.45 1.40
CA LYS A 232 -16.01 -22.01 2.01
C LYS A 232 -17.23 -22.02 1.10
N LYS A 233 -17.25 -21.18 0.05
CA LYS A 233 -18.34 -21.11 -0.93
C LYS A 233 -18.53 -22.43 -1.70
N TYR A 234 -17.45 -23.19 -1.90
CA TYR A 234 -17.49 -24.46 -2.62
C TYR A 234 -17.74 -25.62 -1.64
N SER A 235 -18.72 -26.47 -1.95
CA SER A 235 -19.06 -27.65 -1.14
C SER A 235 -18.02 -28.77 -1.25
N ASP A 236 -17.39 -28.91 -2.42
CA ASP A 236 -16.33 -29.90 -2.69
C ASP A 236 -14.95 -29.22 -2.61
N LYS A 237 -14.39 -29.20 -1.39
CA LYS A 237 -13.07 -28.60 -1.12
C LYS A 237 -11.99 -29.62 -1.38
N SER A 238 -10.93 -29.21 -2.06
CA SER A 238 -9.76 -30.08 -2.15
C SER A 238 -8.99 -30.11 -0.83
N SER A 239 -8.17 -31.15 -0.66
CA SER A 239 -7.24 -31.26 0.46
C SER A 239 -6.34 -30.03 0.60
N ASP A 240 -5.95 -29.37 -0.50
CA ASP A 240 -5.11 -28.18 -0.44
C ASP A 240 -5.87 -26.94 0.00
N ASP A 241 -7.16 -26.83 -0.32
CA ASP A 241 -8.00 -25.74 0.19
C ASP A 241 -8.19 -25.88 1.72
N GLU A 242 -8.36 -27.12 2.20
CA GLU A 242 -8.45 -27.40 3.64
C GLU A 242 -7.16 -27.02 4.37
N LYS A 243 -5.99 -27.29 3.79
CA LYS A 243 -4.69 -26.88 4.36
C LYS A 243 -4.55 -25.35 4.43
N ILE A 244 -5.01 -24.62 3.40
CA ILE A 244 -5.00 -23.15 3.42
C ILE A 244 -5.96 -22.63 4.50
N LEU A 245 -7.17 -23.19 4.59
CA LEU A 245 -8.12 -22.85 5.64
C LEU A 245 -7.55 -23.12 7.03
N GLU A 246 -6.94 -24.28 7.24
CA GLU A 246 -6.31 -24.66 8.50
C GLU A 246 -5.21 -23.65 8.87
N PHE A 247 -4.32 -23.31 7.93
CA PHE A 247 -3.26 -22.31 8.13
C PHE A 247 -3.84 -20.95 8.57
N ILE A 248 -4.85 -20.44 7.87
CA ILE A 248 -5.42 -19.11 8.18
C ILE A 248 -6.23 -19.15 9.49
N CYS A 249 -7.10 -20.16 9.68
CA CYS A 249 -8.01 -20.21 10.83
C CYS A 249 -7.29 -20.54 12.13
N SER A 250 -6.29 -21.43 12.09
CA SER A 250 -5.51 -21.78 13.28
C SER A 250 -4.54 -20.67 13.70
N ARG A 251 -4.19 -19.77 12.77
CA ARG A 251 -3.13 -18.77 12.96
C ARG A 251 -1.81 -19.42 13.42
N ALA A 252 -1.54 -20.63 12.93
CA ALA A 252 -0.34 -21.40 13.23
C ALA A 252 0.65 -21.34 12.05
N VAL A 253 1.91 -21.64 12.34
CA VAL A 253 2.96 -21.78 11.31
C VAL A 253 2.56 -22.92 10.37
N LEU A 254 2.73 -22.71 9.05
CA LEU A 254 2.45 -23.74 8.05
C LEU A 254 3.34 -24.97 8.33
N PRO A 255 2.79 -26.16 8.54
CA PRO A 255 3.61 -27.35 8.81
C PRO A 255 4.60 -27.61 7.66
N TYR A 256 5.86 -27.95 8.00
CA TYR A 256 6.90 -28.01 6.98
C TYR A 256 6.74 -29.21 6.01
N ASP A 257 5.95 -30.24 6.36
CA ASP A 257 5.57 -31.31 5.44
C ASP A 257 4.78 -30.78 4.24
N ARG A 258 4.15 -29.60 4.37
CA ARG A 258 3.43 -28.94 3.28
C ARG A 258 4.36 -28.43 2.18
N PHE A 259 5.66 -28.26 2.45
CA PHE A 259 6.68 -27.95 1.44
C PHE A 259 7.13 -29.18 0.64
N PHE A 260 6.48 -30.32 0.84
CA PHE A 260 6.74 -31.56 0.12
C PHE A 260 5.44 -32.12 -0.47
N HIS A 261 5.54 -32.67 -1.67
CA HIS A 261 4.48 -33.47 -2.27
C HIS A 261 4.83 -34.96 -2.18
N PHE A 262 3.86 -35.77 -1.80
CA PHE A 262 4.07 -37.19 -1.53
C PHE A 262 3.54 -38.05 -2.68
N TYR A 263 4.41 -38.83 -3.31
CA TYR A 263 4.00 -39.81 -4.32
C TYR A 263 3.79 -41.17 -3.71
N HIS A 264 2.64 -41.79 -3.98
CA HIS A 264 2.37 -43.15 -3.57
C HIS A 264 3.07 -44.14 -4.51
N MET A 265 4.24 -44.62 -4.08
CA MET A 265 4.85 -45.84 -4.63
C MET A 265 4.29 -47.05 -3.87
N GLN A 266 4.32 -48.25 -4.48
CA GLN A 266 3.68 -49.49 -3.98
C GLN A 266 4.02 -49.91 -2.52
N LYS A 267 5.00 -49.28 -1.85
CA LYS A 267 5.46 -49.65 -0.51
C LYS A 267 5.39 -48.55 0.55
N SER A 268 5.34 -47.26 0.18
CA SER A 268 5.19 -46.10 1.10
C SER A 268 5.14 -44.77 0.31
N PRO A 269 4.55 -43.69 0.86
CA PRO A 269 4.61 -42.36 0.26
C PRO A 269 6.05 -41.82 0.28
N VAL A 270 6.54 -41.35 -0.87
CA VAL A 270 7.89 -40.77 -1.02
C VAL A 270 7.77 -39.25 -1.11
N PRO A 271 8.36 -38.47 -0.19
CA PRO A 271 8.28 -37.01 -0.21
C PRO A 271 9.18 -36.43 -1.29
N TYR A 272 8.71 -35.46 -2.05
CA TYR A 272 9.52 -34.75 -3.04
C TYR A 272 9.38 -33.25 -2.79
N ALA A 273 10.49 -32.53 -2.83
CA ALA A 273 10.51 -31.11 -2.45
C ALA A 273 9.69 -30.25 -3.43
N GLY A 274 8.86 -29.38 -2.87
CA GLY A 274 7.91 -28.56 -3.57
C GLY A 274 6.51 -28.71 -2.98
N MET A 275 5.79 -27.60 -2.86
CA MET A 275 4.36 -27.65 -2.55
C MET A 275 3.57 -28.27 -3.72
N THR A 276 2.38 -28.80 -3.44
CA THR A 276 1.43 -29.11 -4.52
C THR A 276 1.07 -27.84 -5.29
N SER A 277 0.74 -27.99 -6.58
CA SER A 277 0.45 -26.84 -7.46
C SER A 277 -0.67 -25.94 -6.90
N ARG A 278 -1.73 -26.55 -6.34
CA ARG A 278 -2.88 -25.81 -5.78
C ARG A 278 -2.53 -25.09 -4.48
N LEU A 279 -1.81 -25.74 -3.56
CA LEU A 279 -1.34 -25.08 -2.34
C LEU A 279 -0.40 -23.91 -2.64
N SER A 280 0.59 -24.15 -3.53
CA SER A 280 1.52 -23.11 -3.97
C SER A 280 0.76 -21.93 -4.60
N SER A 281 -0.12 -22.20 -5.56
CA SER A 281 -0.91 -21.16 -6.21
C SER A 281 -1.74 -20.36 -5.21
N GLY A 282 -2.42 -21.03 -4.27
CA GLY A 282 -3.25 -20.36 -3.26
C GLY A 282 -2.47 -19.48 -2.28
N LEU A 283 -1.32 -19.94 -1.78
CA LEU A 283 -0.48 -19.13 -0.88
C LEU A 283 0.15 -17.94 -1.60
N TYR A 284 0.63 -18.12 -2.84
CA TYR A 284 1.19 -17.01 -3.60
C TYR A 284 0.11 -16.03 -4.09
N ASP A 285 -1.11 -16.48 -4.42
CA ASP A 285 -2.24 -15.57 -4.70
C ASP A 285 -2.53 -14.68 -3.49
N LEU A 286 -2.61 -15.28 -2.29
CA LEU A 286 -2.82 -14.57 -1.04
C LEU A 286 -1.71 -13.54 -0.79
N PHE A 287 -0.45 -13.94 -1.00
CA PHE A 287 0.69 -13.03 -0.89
C PHE A 287 0.63 -11.89 -1.92
N CYS A 288 0.25 -12.16 -3.17
CA CYS A 288 0.09 -11.16 -4.22
C CYS A 288 -0.96 -10.10 -3.87
N ARG A 289 -2.08 -10.50 -3.26
CA ARG A 289 -3.12 -9.56 -2.81
C ARG A 289 -2.63 -8.64 -1.69
N LEU A 290 -1.86 -9.19 -0.74
CA LEU A 290 -1.23 -8.41 0.32
C LEU A 290 -0.13 -7.49 -0.22
N LEU A 291 0.59 -7.94 -1.23
CA LEU A 291 1.58 -7.14 -1.94
C LEU A 291 0.94 -5.95 -2.66
N ASP A 292 -0.25 -6.09 -3.24
CA ASP A 292 -0.96 -4.96 -3.85
C ASP A 292 -1.29 -3.86 -2.84
N ILE A 293 -1.80 -4.24 -1.66
CA ILE A 293 -2.05 -3.28 -0.57
C ILE A 293 -0.74 -2.59 -0.18
N PHE A 294 0.36 -3.35 -0.02
CA PHE A 294 1.65 -2.78 0.32
C PHE A 294 2.17 -1.82 -0.74
N GLN A 295 2.04 -2.16 -2.03
CA GLN A 295 2.47 -1.30 -3.12
C GLN A 295 1.66 0.00 -3.17
N ASP A 296 0.34 -0.09 -2.97
CA ASP A 296 -0.54 1.09 -2.89
C ASP A 296 -0.11 2.00 -1.72
N LEU A 297 0.12 1.43 -0.52
CA LEU A 297 0.60 2.17 0.65
C LEU A 297 1.99 2.78 0.45
N SER A 298 2.93 2.02 -0.12
CA SER A 298 4.30 2.43 -0.36
C SER A 298 4.38 3.58 -1.37
N TYR A 299 3.61 3.47 -2.45
CA TYR A 299 3.53 4.51 -3.46
C TYR A 299 2.93 5.79 -2.88
N GLU A 300 1.80 5.68 -2.17
CA GLU A 300 1.13 6.83 -1.57
C GLU A 300 2.01 7.53 -0.53
N ASN A 301 2.67 6.76 0.35
CA ASN A 301 3.61 7.32 1.32
C ASN A 301 4.77 8.06 0.62
N SER A 302 5.34 7.46 -0.43
CA SER A 302 6.41 8.08 -1.23
C SER A 302 5.93 9.36 -1.93
N TYR A 303 4.72 9.35 -2.48
CA TYR A 303 4.10 10.51 -3.13
C TYR A 303 3.88 11.65 -2.13
N ARG A 304 3.29 11.36 -0.96
CA ARG A 304 3.07 12.34 0.12
C ARG A 304 4.40 12.92 0.65
N GLU A 305 5.45 12.11 0.78
CA GLU A 305 6.80 12.59 1.11
C GLU A 305 7.38 13.51 0.03
N GLN A 306 7.25 13.14 -1.25
CA GLN A 306 7.73 13.96 -2.37
C GLN A 306 6.98 15.28 -2.48
N LEU A 307 5.66 15.29 -2.25
CA LEU A 307 4.86 16.52 -2.15
C LEU A 307 5.36 17.44 -1.04
N THR A 308 5.95 16.90 0.02
CA THR A 308 6.55 17.72 1.09
C THR A 308 7.91 18.29 0.67
N ARG A 309 8.74 17.49 -0.02
CA ARG A 309 10.11 17.90 -0.42
C ARG A 309 10.16 18.83 -1.63
N ASN A 310 9.30 18.60 -2.63
CA ASN A 310 9.34 19.32 -3.91
C ASN A 310 8.60 20.67 -3.88
N VAL A 311 8.11 21.10 -2.72
CA VAL A 311 7.20 22.23 -2.63
C VAL A 311 7.76 23.29 -1.72
N ALA A 312 8.44 24.25 -2.33
CA ALA A 312 8.79 25.51 -1.69
C ALA A 312 8.01 26.71 -2.27
N THR A 313 6.89 26.51 -3.01
CA THR A 313 6.16 27.66 -3.59
C THR A 313 4.63 27.58 -3.60
N ALA A 314 4.00 26.43 -3.86
CA ALA A 314 2.54 26.41 -4.10
C ALA A 314 1.66 26.50 -2.83
N TYR A 315 2.16 26.17 -1.63
CA TYR A 315 1.41 26.37 -0.38
C TYR A 315 1.88 27.61 0.41
N MET A 316 2.97 28.25 -0.01
CA MET A 316 3.52 29.41 0.71
C MET A 316 2.68 30.65 0.39
N THR A 317 2.36 31.40 1.44
CA THR A 317 1.72 32.71 1.31
C THR A 317 2.68 33.69 0.68
N LYS A 318 2.22 34.42 -0.35
CA LYS A 318 3.01 35.48 -0.98
C LYS A 318 3.28 36.62 0.01
N LYS A 319 4.50 37.14 0.01
CA LYS A 319 4.93 38.20 0.95
C LYS A 319 4.30 39.57 0.65
N ASN A 320 4.02 39.85 -0.63
CA ASN A 320 3.41 41.10 -1.09
C ASN A 320 2.17 40.74 -1.92
N ILE A 321 0.98 41.02 -1.40
CA ILE A 321 -0.30 40.78 -2.09
C ILE A 321 -0.97 42.15 -2.31
N PRO A 322 -1.43 42.49 -3.52
CA PRO A 322 -2.12 43.76 -3.78
C PRO A 322 -3.36 43.95 -2.89
N GLU A 323 -3.64 45.19 -2.49
CA GLU A 323 -4.76 45.53 -1.58
C GLU A 323 -6.13 45.10 -2.12
N THR A 324 -6.32 45.19 -3.44
CA THR A 324 -7.54 44.73 -4.12
C THR A 324 -7.77 43.23 -3.92
N VAL A 325 -6.71 42.44 -4.01
CA VAL A 325 -6.74 40.98 -3.82
C VAL A 325 -6.90 40.64 -2.34
N LEU A 326 -6.25 41.38 -1.43
CA LEU A 326 -6.45 41.23 0.02
C LEU A 326 -7.91 41.50 0.43
N ASN A 327 -8.53 42.53 -0.14
CA ASN A 327 -9.93 42.82 0.11
C ASN A 327 -10.85 41.72 -0.44
N ALA A 328 -10.55 41.15 -1.61
CA ALA A 328 -11.28 40.00 -2.12
C ALA A 328 -11.12 38.77 -1.20
N MET A 329 -9.91 38.48 -0.72
CA MET A 329 -9.62 37.38 0.19
C MET A 329 -10.35 37.52 1.55
N LYS A 330 -10.55 38.75 2.05
CA LYS A 330 -11.26 39.01 3.31
C LYS A 330 -12.79 38.89 3.20
N ASN A 331 -13.34 39.11 2.02
CA ASN A 331 -14.80 39.20 1.80
C ASN A 331 -15.38 38.02 1.00
N THR A 332 -14.57 37.02 0.66
CA THR A 332 -15.01 35.82 -0.05
C THR A 332 -15.85 34.89 0.84
N GLY A 333 -16.91 34.31 0.28
CA GLY A 333 -17.74 33.29 0.91
C GLY A 333 -17.01 31.97 1.16
N PHE A 334 -15.85 31.73 0.52
CA PHE A 334 -15.01 30.58 0.82
C PHE A 334 -14.55 30.55 2.30
N LEU A 335 -14.43 31.71 2.97
CA LEU A 335 -14.06 31.77 4.40
C LEU A 335 -15.10 31.15 5.32
N HIS A 336 -16.34 30.94 4.86
CA HIS A 336 -17.34 30.18 5.62
C HIS A 336 -16.99 28.69 5.71
N TYR A 337 -16.26 28.18 4.72
CA TYR A 337 -15.97 26.75 4.57
C TYR A 337 -14.51 26.40 4.90
N PHE A 338 -13.59 27.35 4.77
CA PHE A 338 -12.15 27.11 4.89
C PHE A 338 -11.50 28.10 5.86
N LYS A 339 -10.43 27.66 6.53
CA LYS A 339 -9.64 28.45 7.48
C LYS A 339 -9.09 29.75 6.88
N TYR A 340 -8.65 29.65 5.64
CA TYR A 340 -7.91 30.69 4.94
C TYR A 340 -8.04 30.51 3.45
N VAL A 341 -8.17 31.63 2.74
CA VAL A 341 -8.33 31.69 1.29
C VAL A 341 -7.24 32.61 0.74
N GLU A 342 -6.52 32.17 -0.28
CA GLU A 342 -5.57 33.02 -1.00
C GLU A 342 -5.84 33.01 -2.49
N PHE A 343 -5.91 34.22 -3.05
CA PHE A 343 -5.92 34.43 -4.49
C PHE A 343 -4.55 34.94 -4.90
N ASP A 344 -3.95 34.33 -5.92
CA ASP A 344 -2.71 34.81 -6.51
C ASP A 344 -2.93 36.20 -7.16
N GLU A 345 -1.90 37.05 -7.22
CA GLU A 345 -1.97 38.41 -7.77
C GLU A 345 -2.41 38.44 -9.24
N ASP A 346 -2.06 37.38 -9.98
CA ASP A 346 -2.34 37.22 -11.40
C ASP A 346 -3.73 36.62 -11.69
N VAL A 347 -4.52 36.36 -10.66
CA VAL A 347 -5.81 35.68 -10.80
C VAL A 347 -6.91 36.68 -11.16
N ASP A 348 -7.76 36.30 -12.13
CA ASP A 348 -8.96 37.06 -12.44
C ASP A 348 -10.01 36.91 -11.33
N LEU A 349 -10.27 37.99 -10.62
CA LEU A 349 -11.22 38.03 -9.50
C LEU A 349 -12.67 37.79 -9.95
N LEU A 350 -13.02 38.07 -11.21
CA LEU A 350 -14.35 37.74 -11.73
C LEU A 350 -14.53 36.24 -11.85
N SER A 351 -13.54 35.54 -12.41
CA SER A 351 -13.49 34.07 -12.46
C SER A 351 -13.54 33.44 -11.06
N VAL A 352 -12.82 34.02 -10.08
CA VAL A 352 -12.89 33.55 -8.68
C VAL A 352 -14.30 33.64 -8.13
N ASN A 353 -15.00 34.76 -8.36
CA ASN A 353 -16.36 34.95 -7.86
C ASN A 353 -17.35 33.98 -8.54
N ALA A 354 -17.17 33.67 -9.82
CA ALA A 354 -17.97 32.66 -10.51
C ALA A 354 -17.76 31.27 -9.89
N ILE A 355 -16.50 30.86 -9.70
CA ILE A 355 -16.12 29.59 -9.06
C ILE A 355 -16.65 29.52 -7.62
N GLU A 356 -16.59 30.62 -6.87
CA GLU A 356 -17.11 30.71 -5.51
C GLU A 356 -18.62 30.41 -5.46
N LYS A 357 -19.41 31.06 -6.30
CA LYS A 357 -20.87 30.85 -6.35
C LYS A 357 -21.21 29.41 -6.71
N GLU A 358 -20.50 28.85 -7.68
CA GLU A 358 -20.68 27.49 -8.13
C GLU A 358 -20.33 26.48 -7.03
N PHE A 359 -19.19 26.68 -6.36
CA PHE A 359 -18.79 25.84 -5.22
C PHE A 359 -19.82 25.91 -4.10
N ILE A 360 -20.31 27.10 -3.74
CA ILE A 360 -21.32 27.25 -2.68
C ILE A 360 -22.59 26.46 -3.02
N ALA A 361 -23.05 26.56 -4.28
CA ALA A 361 -24.23 25.82 -4.74
C ALA A 361 -24.00 24.30 -4.68
N MET A 362 -22.85 23.82 -5.19
CA MET A 362 -22.49 22.41 -5.15
C MET A 362 -22.31 21.88 -3.73
N ASN A 363 -21.58 22.60 -2.87
CA ASN A 363 -21.31 22.20 -1.50
C ASN A 363 -22.61 22.04 -0.70
N LYS A 364 -23.56 22.96 -0.89
CA LYS A 364 -24.88 22.89 -0.27
C LYS A 364 -25.72 21.73 -0.81
N ALA A 365 -25.68 21.47 -2.12
CA ALA A 365 -26.53 20.46 -2.76
C ALA A 365 -26.04 19.03 -2.54
N TYR A 366 -24.72 18.79 -2.65
CA TYR A 366 -24.14 17.45 -2.73
C TYR A 366 -23.22 17.08 -1.58
N PHE A 367 -22.71 18.07 -0.86
CA PHE A 367 -21.74 17.86 0.23
C PHE A 367 -22.30 18.33 1.58
N SER A 368 -23.63 18.37 1.73
CA SER A 368 -24.32 18.67 2.99
C SER A 368 -23.95 20.03 3.61
N GLY A 369 -23.42 20.96 2.81
CA GLY A 369 -22.91 22.25 3.28
C GLY A 369 -21.71 22.12 4.21
N SER A 370 -20.87 21.12 4.01
CA SER A 370 -19.75 20.79 4.90
C SER A 370 -18.72 21.92 5.01
N VAL A 371 -18.19 22.10 6.21
CA VAL A 371 -17.17 23.10 6.55
C VAL A 371 -15.88 22.43 7.02
N PHE A 372 -14.75 22.91 6.56
CA PHE A 372 -13.42 22.39 6.83
C PHE A 372 -12.53 23.48 7.45
N PRO A 373 -12.74 23.82 8.73
CA PRO A 373 -12.14 24.98 9.38
C PRO A 373 -10.62 24.88 9.58
N ASP A 374 -10.03 23.71 9.33
CA ASP A 374 -8.57 23.51 9.37
C ASP A 374 -7.91 23.50 7.99
N VAL A 375 -8.70 23.53 6.92
CA VAL A 375 -8.20 23.51 5.55
C VAL A 375 -8.03 24.91 5.00
N LYS A 376 -6.92 25.14 4.30
CA LYS A 376 -6.61 26.36 3.56
C LYS A 376 -6.86 26.11 2.07
N ILE A 377 -7.48 27.06 1.38
CA ILE A 377 -7.67 27.00 -0.07
C ILE A 377 -6.86 28.10 -0.76
N ARG A 378 -6.25 27.77 -1.90
CA ARG A 378 -5.36 28.65 -2.64
C ARG A 378 -5.61 28.56 -4.14
N PHE A 379 -6.00 29.65 -4.77
CA PHE A 379 -6.16 29.75 -6.22
C PHE A 379 -4.91 30.36 -6.83
N ARG A 380 -4.17 29.59 -7.64
CA ARG A 380 -2.89 30.02 -8.22
C ARG A 380 -2.52 29.24 -9.48
N LYS A 381 -1.65 29.79 -10.33
CA LYS A 381 -1.13 29.07 -11.50
C LYS A 381 -0.20 27.94 -11.05
N LEU A 382 -0.49 26.70 -11.46
CA LEU A 382 0.24 25.49 -11.04
C LEU A 382 1.23 24.98 -12.11
N GLY A 383 1.59 25.81 -13.09
CA GLY A 383 2.41 25.42 -14.25
C GLY A 383 3.74 24.72 -13.90
N LYS A 384 4.39 25.07 -12.78
CA LYS A 384 5.62 24.38 -12.31
C LYS A 384 5.38 22.94 -11.86
N HIS A 385 4.18 22.62 -11.41
CA HIS A 385 3.80 21.30 -10.89
C HIS A 385 3.17 20.39 -11.97
N ARG A 386 2.92 20.93 -13.18
CA ARG A 386 2.25 20.22 -14.29
C ARG A 386 0.97 19.50 -13.83
N ALA A 387 0.18 20.19 -13.02
CA ALA A 387 -1.06 19.71 -12.43
C ALA A 387 -2.10 20.84 -12.49
N SER A 388 -3.38 20.50 -12.61
CA SER A 388 -4.50 21.44 -12.62
C SER A 388 -4.99 21.73 -11.19
N GLY A 389 -4.79 20.79 -10.27
CA GLY A 389 -5.06 20.91 -8.85
C GLY A 389 -4.04 20.09 -8.04
N LEU A 390 -3.91 20.42 -6.74
CA LEU A 390 -3.13 19.66 -5.77
C LEU A 390 -3.69 19.84 -4.35
N TYR A 391 -3.97 18.73 -3.68
CA TYR A 391 -4.19 18.70 -2.25
C TYR A 391 -2.93 18.27 -1.47
N TYR A 392 -2.63 19.00 -0.39
CA TYR A 392 -1.50 18.75 0.50
C TYR A 392 -1.98 18.26 1.87
N PRO A 393 -2.01 16.92 2.11
CA PRO A 393 -2.53 16.35 3.36
C PRO A 393 -1.85 16.89 4.63
N PHE A 394 -0.52 17.02 4.63
CA PHE A 394 0.24 17.48 5.81
C PHE A 394 0.02 18.94 6.17
N LEU A 395 -0.39 19.75 5.19
CA LEU A 395 -0.57 21.20 5.35
C LEU A 395 -2.04 21.58 5.39
N ASN A 396 -2.95 20.61 5.27
CA ASN A 396 -4.37 20.82 5.04
C ASN A 396 -4.60 21.93 4.00
N THR A 397 -3.94 21.85 2.85
CA THR A 397 -3.96 22.92 1.85
C THR A 397 -4.41 22.39 0.50
N LEU A 398 -5.51 22.94 -0.02
CA LEU A 398 -6.04 22.66 -1.35
C LEU A 398 -5.62 23.80 -2.30
N CYS A 399 -4.97 23.43 -3.40
CA CYS A 399 -4.51 24.36 -4.42
C CYS A 399 -5.19 24.06 -5.76
N VAL A 400 -5.76 25.07 -6.40
CA VAL A 400 -6.45 24.93 -7.70
C VAL A 400 -5.89 25.94 -8.69
N ASP A 401 -5.59 25.48 -9.91
CA ASP A 401 -5.30 26.36 -11.04
C ASP A 401 -6.60 26.93 -11.60
N ILE A 402 -6.77 28.24 -11.47
CA ILE A 402 -8.01 28.89 -11.89
C ILE A 402 -8.27 28.78 -13.39
N ARG A 403 -7.23 28.50 -14.20
CA ARG A 403 -7.37 28.28 -15.65
C ARG A 403 -7.92 26.90 -15.98
N SER A 404 -8.00 26.02 -14.99
CA SER A 404 -8.48 24.64 -15.11
C SER A 404 -9.33 24.28 -13.89
N PRO A 405 -10.46 24.99 -13.68
CA PRO A 405 -11.31 24.84 -12.49
C PRO A 405 -11.92 23.45 -12.39
N SER A 406 -12.00 22.70 -13.50
CA SER A 406 -12.52 21.33 -13.58
C SER A 406 -11.84 20.33 -12.65
N SER A 407 -10.64 20.64 -12.14
CA SER A 407 -9.91 19.81 -11.18
C SER A 407 -10.31 20.07 -9.71
N PHE A 408 -11.12 21.09 -9.43
CA PHE A 408 -11.45 21.49 -8.07
C PHE A 408 -12.10 20.34 -7.30
N ILE A 409 -13.14 19.72 -7.87
CA ILE A 409 -13.89 18.66 -7.19
C ILE A 409 -13.05 17.40 -6.98
N HIS A 410 -12.13 17.09 -7.92
CA HIS A 410 -11.14 16.04 -7.74
C HIS A 410 -10.30 16.24 -6.46
N GLU A 411 -9.71 17.43 -6.31
CA GLU A 411 -8.92 17.76 -5.13
C GLU A 411 -9.77 17.86 -3.86
N TYR A 412 -11.03 18.26 -3.99
CA TYR A 412 -11.98 18.28 -2.89
C TYR A 412 -12.28 16.87 -2.36
N PHE A 413 -12.38 15.86 -3.24
CA PHE A 413 -12.47 14.47 -2.80
C PHE A 413 -11.18 13.96 -2.15
N HIS A 414 -9.99 14.32 -2.64
CA HIS A 414 -8.73 14.03 -1.92
C HIS A 414 -8.70 14.65 -0.52
N MET A 415 -9.27 15.85 -0.37
CA MET A 415 -9.43 16.49 0.92
C MET A 415 -10.42 15.72 1.81
N ILE A 416 -11.61 15.37 1.32
CA ILE A 416 -12.61 14.60 2.07
C ILE A 416 -12.02 13.25 2.51
N ASP A 417 -11.32 12.55 1.61
CA ASP A 417 -10.61 11.30 1.89
C ASP A 417 -9.71 11.45 3.12
N ASN A 418 -8.80 12.43 3.09
CA ASN A 418 -7.85 12.67 4.17
C ASN A 418 -8.54 13.16 5.47
N GLN A 419 -9.44 14.14 5.39
CA GLN A 419 -10.06 14.77 6.58
C GLN A 419 -10.95 13.77 7.34
N LEU A 420 -11.55 12.80 6.65
CA LEU A 420 -12.32 11.73 7.28
C LEU A 420 -11.47 10.48 7.62
N GLY A 421 -10.14 10.60 7.57
CA GLY A 421 -9.19 9.59 8.04
C GLY A 421 -8.75 8.59 6.98
N ASP A 422 -8.45 9.05 5.77
CA ASP A 422 -8.07 8.25 4.60
C ASP A 422 -9.13 7.19 4.26
N LEU A 423 -10.39 7.59 4.01
CA LEU A 423 -11.51 6.73 3.59
C LEU A 423 -11.19 5.76 2.46
N SER A 424 -10.27 6.15 1.56
CA SER A 424 -9.75 5.30 0.50
C SER A 424 -8.98 4.08 1.03
N LEU A 425 -8.76 3.94 2.34
CA LEU A 425 -8.25 2.76 3.04
C LEU A 425 -9.31 1.96 3.81
N ASP A 426 -10.59 2.34 3.74
CA ASP A 426 -11.69 1.58 4.36
C ASP A 426 -11.93 0.24 3.66
N LEU A 427 -12.48 -0.71 4.42
CA LEU A 427 -12.93 -2.01 3.92
C LEU A 427 -14.08 -1.84 2.93
N ASP A 428 -15.05 -0.99 3.26
CA ASP A 428 -16.20 -0.66 2.41
C ASP A 428 -15.79 -0.17 1.01
N PHE A 429 -14.56 0.35 0.85
CA PHE A 429 -14.04 0.87 -0.41
C PHE A 429 -13.25 -0.18 -1.23
N GLN A 430 -12.93 -1.35 -0.66
CA GLN A 430 -12.15 -2.40 -1.35
C GLN A 430 -12.82 -2.89 -2.63
N ASP A 431 -14.14 -3.11 -2.61
CA ASP A 431 -14.87 -3.61 -3.78
C ASP A 431 -14.84 -2.62 -4.95
N ILE A 432 -14.90 -1.32 -4.66
CA ILE A 432 -14.77 -0.25 -5.66
C ILE A 432 -13.36 -0.26 -6.25
N VAL A 433 -12.32 -0.43 -5.42
CA VAL A 433 -10.93 -0.50 -5.90
C VAL A 433 -10.74 -1.68 -6.86
N GLU A 434 -11.24 -2.86 -6.52
CA GLU A 434 -11.13 -4.05 -7.36
C GLU A 434 -11.87 -3.89 -8.69
N GLU A 435 -13.14 -3.47 -8.66
CA GLU A 435 -13.94 -3.33 -9.88
C GLU A 435 -13.48 -2.14 -10.74
N TYR A 436 -13.04 -1.03 -10.14
CA TYR A 436 -12.45 0.09 -10.89
C TYR A 436 -11.19 -0.36 -11.62
N LYS A 437 -10.26 -1.06 -10.95
CA LYS A 437 -9.02 -1.55 -11.58
C LYS A 437 -9.35 -2.46 -12.77
N LYS A 438 -10.33 -3.36 -12.61
CA LYS A 438 -10.81 -4.22 -13.69
C LYS A 438 -11.41 -3.43 -14.86
N ALA A 439 -12.39 -2.56 -14.59
CA ALA A 439 -13.05 -1.76 -15.62
C ALA A 439 -12.07 -0.82 -16.35
N PHE A 440 -11.10 -0.27 -15.63
CA PHE A 440 -10.03 0.55 -16.21
C PHE A 440 -9.18 -0.25 -17.21
N LEU A 441 -8.79 -1.48 -16.88
CA LEU A 441 -8.03 -2.33 -17.80
C LEU A 441 -8.83 -2.70 -19.05
N GLU A 442 -10.12 -3.00 -18.88
CA GLU A 442 -11.02 -3.27 -20.00
C GLU A 442 -11.18 -2.05 -20.92
N ALA A 443 -11.31 -0.85 -20.36
CA ALA A 443 -11.34 0.39 -21.12
C ALA A 443 -9.99 0.64 -21.82
N LEU A 444 -8.86 0.51 -21.10
CA LEU A 444 -7.52 0.70 -21.65
C LEU A 444 -7.22 -0.28 -22.81
N ASN A 445 -7.77 -1.49 -22.79
CA ASN A 445 -7.61 -2.45 -23.89
C ASN A 445 -8.24 -1.97 -25.20
N LYS A 446 -9.24 -1.08 -25.14
CA LYS A 446 -9.90 -0.48 -26.31
C LYS A 446 -9.18 0.77 -26.83
N GLU A 447 -8.23 1.31 -26.06
CA GLU A 447 -7.47 2.51 -26.43
C GLU A 447 -6.36 2.22 -27.45
N ASP A 448 -5.87 3.31 -28.06
CA ASP A 448 -4.75 3.29 -29.00
C ASP A 448 -3.45 2.78 -28.36
N GLN A 449 -2.58 2.22 -29.20
CA GLN A 449 -1.28 1.69 -28.79
C GLN A 449 -0.40 2.75 -28.08
N SER A 450 -0.48 4.01 -28.50
CA SER A 450 0.26 5.13 -27.88
C SER A 450 -0.17 5.39 -26.43
N VAL A 451 -1.47 5.24 -26.13
CA VAL A 451 -2.01 5.38 -24.77
C VAL A 451 -1.55 4.21 -23.90
N LYS A 452 -1.63 2.98 -24.42
CA LYS A 452 -1.13 1.78 -23.74
C LYS A 452 0.35 1.90 -23.40
N GLU A 453 1.18 2.35 -24.33
CA GLU A 453 2.61 2.57 -24.11
C GLU A 453 2.89 3.64 -23.04
N LYS A 454 2.12 4.74 -23.02
CA LYS A 454 2.21 5.76 -21.98
C LYS A 454 1.84 5.20 -20.60
N MET A 455 0.81 4.35 -20.52
CA MET A 455 0.36 3.71 -19.28
C MET A 455 1.36 2.70 -18.71
N HIS A 456 2.05 1.97 -19.57
CA HIS A 456 3.12 1.05 -19.18
C HIS A 456 4.50 1.72 -19.09
N GLY A 457 4.58 3.02 -19.36
CA GLY A 457 5.80 3.80 -19.34
C GLY A 457 6.19 4.33 -17.95
N LYS A 458 7.24 5.16 -17.93
CA LYS A 458 7.77 5.80 -16.72
C LYS A 458 7.20 7.21 -16.47
N SER A 459 6.11 7.56 -17.14
CA SER A 459 5.51 8.89 -17.00
C SER A 459 4.84 9.05 -15.63
N LYS A 460 4.62 10.30 -15.18
CA LYS A 460 3.88 10.59 -13.94
C LYS A 460 2.49 9.96 -13.94
N TYR A 461 1.83 9.96 -15.10
CA TYR A 461 0.47 9.45 -15.30
C TYR A 461 0.52 8.07 -15.96
N ASN A 462 1.15 7.12 -15.27
CA ASN A 462 1.19 5.71 -15.65
C ASN A 462 0.11 4.91 -14.92
N ILE A 463 -0.01 3.62 -15.20
CA ILE A 463 -1.04 2.78 -14.58
C ILE A 463 -1.00 2.78 -13.04
N SER A 464 0.21 2.82 -12.46
CA SER A 464 0.38 2.88 -11.01
C SER A 464 -0.21 4.14 -10.40
N TYR A 465 -0.17 5.28 -11.11
CA TYR A 465 -0.84 6.51 -10.68
C TYR A 465 -2.35 6.33 -10.60
N PHE A 466 -2.98 5.81 -11.65
CA PHE A 466 -4.44 5.62 -11.70
C PHE A 466 -4.94 4.53 -10.75
N PHE A 467 -4.06 3.62 -10.33
CA PHE A 467 -4.39 2.51 -9.42
C PHE A 467 -4.21 2.85 -7.94
N ARG A 468 -3.74 4.05 -7.61
CA ARG A 468 -3.70 4.54 -6.23
C ARG A 468 -5.11 4.64 -5.66
N ARG A 469 -5.33 4.06 -4.48
CA ARG A 469 -6.65 4.09 -3.82
C ARG A 469 -7.22 5.50 -3.64
N ALA A 470 -6.40 6.48 -3.27
CA ALA A 470 -6.84 7.89 -3.15
C ALA A 470 -7.26 8.50 -4.51
N GLU A 471 -6.57 8.16 -5.61
CA GLU A 471 -6.96 8.60 -6.96
C GLU A 471 -8.24 7.91 -7.43
N ILE A 472 -8.38 6.62 -7.16
CA ILE A 472 -9.61 5.86 -7.43
C ILE A 472 -10.77 6.47 -6.66
N PHE A 473 -10.56 6.83 -5.39
CA PHE A 473 -11.54 7.52 -4.55
C PHE A 473 -11.99 8.81 -5.23
N ALA A 474 -11.07 9.75 -5.51
CA ALA A 474 -11.43 11.01 -6.15
C ALA A 474 -12.18 10.82 -7.48
N ARG A 475 -11.70 9.94 -8.36
CA ARG A 475 -12.34 9.66 -9.66
C ARG A 475 -13.72 9.04 -9.53
N CYS A 476 -13.91 8.10 -8.60
CA CYS A 476 -15.22 7.51 -8.37
C CYS A 476 -16.21 8.53 -7.79
N GLY A 477 -15.74 9.51 -7.02
CA GLY A 477 -16.54 10.65 -6.58
C GLY A 477 -16.97 11.53 -7.77
N GLU A 478 -16.08 11.77 -8.73
CA GLU A 478 -16.41 12.48 -9.97
C GLU A 478 -17.43 11.70 -10.83
N ILE A 479 -17.26 10.38 -10.98
CA ILE A 479 -18.22 9.49 -11.65
C ILE A 479 -19.60 9.60 -11.00
N TYR A 480 -19.65 9.56 -9.66
CA TYR A 480 -20.89 9.68 -8.91
C TYR A 480 -21.62 10.98 -9.22
N LEU A 481 -20.92 12.11 -9.23
CA LEU A 481 -21.54 13.40 -9.50
C LEU A 481 -21.95 13.55 -10.98
N VAL A 482 -21.05 13.28 -11.94
CA VAL A 482 -21.32 13.52 -13.36
C VAL A 482 -22.25 12.47 -13.94
N ARG A 483 -21.85 11.19 -13.88
CA ARG A 483 -22.52 10.11 -14.60
C ARG A 483 -23.78 9.63 -13.88
N ILE A 484 -23.73 9.53 -12.54
CA ILE A 484 -24.82 8.93 -11.75
C ILE A 484 -25.86 9.99 -11.34
N LEU A 485 -25.42 11.17 -10.90
CA LEU A 485 -26.33 12.26 -10.50
C LEU A 485 -26.64 13.26 -11.62
N GLY A 486 -25.90 13.25 -12.74
CA GLY A 486 -26.12 14.18 -13.86
C GLY A 486 -25.71 15.61 -13.53
N VAL A 487 -24.72 15.82 -12.68
CA VAL A 487 -24.27 17.15 -12.27
C VAL A 487 -23.40 17.77 -13.37
N GLU A 488 -23.81 18.95 -13.83
CA GLU A 488 -23.05 19.79 -14.75
C GLU A 488 -22.41 20.95 -13.99
N SER A 489 -21.09 21.08 -14.09
CA SER A 489 -20.33 22.14 -13.40
C SER A 489 -18.98 22.40 -14.06
N SER A 490 -18.55 23.67 -14.12
CA SER A 490 -17.19 24.04 -14.54
C SER A 490 -16.10 23.57 -13.56
N LEU A 491 -16.49 23.22 -12.33
CA LEU A 491 -15.59 22.69 -11.29
C LEU A 491 -15.33 21.18 -11.44
N LEU A 492 -15.99 20.54 -12.41
CA LEU A 492 -16.06 19.10 -12.58
C LEU A 492 -16.23 18.74 -14.06
N GLU A 493 -15.10 18.56 -14.77
CA GLU A 493 -15.10 18.12 -16.17
C GLU A 493 -14.08 16.99 -16.38
N PRO A 494 -14.50 15.72 -16.21
CA PRO A 494 -13.67 14.56 -16.49
C PRO A 494 -13.21 14.53 -17.95
N ASP A 495 -11.89 14.52 -18.21
CA ASP A 495 -11.30 14.68 -19.55
C ASP A 495 -10.63 13.41 -20.13
N LEU A 496 -10.45 12.36 -19.32
CA LEU A 496 -9.71 11.15 -19.69
C LEU A 496 -10.61 9.90 -19.71
N GLY A 497 -11.18 9.54 -20.86
CA GLY A 497 -12.14 8.43 -21.01
C GLY A 497 -11.76 7.13 -20.28
N TYR A 498 -10.57 6.59 -20.53
CA TYR A 498 -10.09 5.36 -19.87
C TYR A 498 -9.95 5.47 -18.35
N ALA A 499 -9.80 6.68 -17.79
CA ALA A 499 -9.72 6.94 -16.36
C ALA A 499 -11.10 7.13 -15.71
N TYR A 500 -12.18 7.07 -16.49
CA TYR A 500 -13.56 7.08 -16.05
C TYR A 500 -14.32 5.91 -16.69
N PRO A 501 -13.87 4.65 -16.47
CA PRO A 501 -14.39 3.50 -17.18
C PRO A 501 -15.89 3.31 -16.95
N GLU A 502 -16.59 2.85 -17.97
CA GLU A 502 -18.02 2.53 -17.92
C GLU A 502 -18.24 1.07 -17.51
N SER A 503 -18.97 0.84 -16.43
CA SER A 503 -19.37 -0.49 -15.96
C SER A 503 -20.59 -0.33 -15.05
N GLU A 504 -21.68 -1.03 -15.37
CA GLU A 504 -22.91 -0.99 -14.55
C GLU A 504 -22.67 -1.49 -13.11
N VAL A 505 -21.80 -2.49 -12.97
CA VAL A 505 -21.41 -3.04 -11.66
C VAL A 505 -20.67 -1.96 -10.87
N LEU A 506 -19.69 -1.30 -11.51
CA LEU A 506 -18.93 -0.22 -10.89
C LEU A 506 -19.84 0.95 -10.48
N ASP A 507 -20.75 1.36 -11.35
CA ASP A 507 -21.67 2.46 -11.08
C ASP A 507 -22.60 2.16 -9.90
N SER A 508 -23.10 0.93 -9.82
CA SER A 508 -23.96 0.50 -8.70
C SER A 508 -23.22 0.58 -7.36
N ILE A 509 -21.99 0.06 -7.28
CA ILE A 509 -21.22 0.08 -6.02
C ILE A 509 -20.73 1.50 -5.68
N ILE A 510 -20.36 2.32 -6.68
CA ILE A 510 -20.04 3.74 -6.49
C ILE A 510 -21.26 4.48 -5.91
N GLN A 511 -22.45 4.28 -6.51
CA GLN A 511 -23.67 4.92 -6.06
C GLN A 511 -23.95 4.61 -4.59
N ASN A 512 -23.91 3.33 -4.22
CA ASN A 512 -24.17 2.88 -2.86
C ASN A 512 -23.19 3.50 -1.85
N TYR A 513 -21.89 3.49 -2.18
CA TYR A 513 -20.87 4.03 -1.30
C TYR A 513 -20.95 5.56 -1.15
N TYR A 514 -20.99 6.30 -2.26
CA TYR A 514 -20.96 7.76 -2.22
C TYR A 514 -22.26 8.38 -1.72
N GLN A 515 -23.40 7.72 -1.94
CA GLN A 515 -24.66 8.14 -1.34
C GLN A 515 -24.59 8.11 0.19
N VAL A 516 -24.12 6.99 0.78
CA VAL A 516 -23.95 6.86 2.23
C VAL A 516 -22.87 7.83 2.73
N LEU A 517 -21.74 7.93 2.03
CA LEU A 517 -20.66 8.83 2.41
C LEU A 517 -21.13 10.29 2.50
N LEU A 518 -21.79 10.80 1.45
CA LEU A 518 -22.10 12.23 1.36
C LEU A 518 -23.37 12.62 2.13
N LYS A 519 -24.37 11.73 2.19
CA LYS A 519 -25.65 12.01 2.87
C LYS A 519 -25.66 11.63 4.35
N GLU A 520 -24.84 10.67 4.76
CA GLU A 520 -24.84 10.16 6.14
C GLU A 520 -23.50 10.46 6.82
N LYS A 521 -22.39 9.86 6.35
CA LYS A 521 -21.09 9.97 7.06
C LYS A 521 -20.60 11.42 7.13
N LEU A 522 -20.63 12.16 6.03
CA LEU A 522 -20.19 13.55 5.96
C LEU A 522 -21.18 14.47 6.71
N ALA A 523 -22.48 14.26 6.55
CA ALA A 523 -23.54 15.03 7.21
C ALA A 523 -23.63 14.81 8.73
N CYS A 524 -23.09 13.71 9.26
CA CYS A 524 -22.99 13.44 10.69
C CYS A 524 -21.57 13.63 11.25
N SER A 525 -20.62 14.07 10.42
CA SER A 525 -19.24 14.32 10.85
C SER A 525 -19.10 15.65 11.60
N VAL A 526 -17.93 15.88 12.20
CA VAL A 526 -17.56 17.19 12.77
C VAL A 526 -17.52 18.33 11.74
N PHE A 527 -17.54 17.98 10.45
CA PHE A 527 -17.56 18.93 9.33
C PHE A 527 -18.98 19.24 8.85
N ALA A 528 -19.99 18.53 9.36
CA ALA A 528 -21.38 18.92 9.15
C ALA A 528 -21.62 20.29 9.78
N LYS A 529 -22.44 21.13 9.13
CA LYS A 529 -22.77 22.49 9.54
C LYS A 529 -22.63 22.75 11.05
N ALA A 530 -21.65 23.57 11.42
CA ALA A 530 -21.85 24.47 12.55
C ALA A 530 -22.96 25.43 12.11
N CYS A 531 -24.17 25.23 12.63
CA CYS A 531 -25.30 26.12 12.38
C CYS A 531 -24.97 27.58 12.70
#